data_AF-A0A382E7T7-F1
#
_entry.id   AF-A0A382E7T7-F1
#
_cell.length_a   1.000
_cell.length_b   1.000
_cell.length_c   1.000
_cell.angle_alpha   90.00
_cell.angle_beta   90.00
_cell.angle_gamma   90.00
#
_symmetry.space_group_name_H-M   'P 1'
#
loop_
_entity.id
_entity.type
_entity.pdbx_description
1 polymer ?
#
loop_
_entity_poly.entity_id
_entity_poly.type
_entity_poly.pdbx_seq_one_letter_code
_entity_poly.pdbx_strand_id
1 'polypeptide(L)' 'SPLSVLHRGYSVAMDKSGNLLRSVKDVQSGEELQVRLEDGTLQTKVTSVKPQQ' A
#
# COMPACT_ATOMS: atom_id res chain seq x y z
N SER A 1 6.58 -7.46 -17.73
CA SER A 1 6.95 -8.01 -16.40
C SER A 1 6.28 -7.19 -15.30
N PRO A 2 6.03 -7.74 -14.10
CA PRO A 2 5.42 -7.02 -12.97
C PRO A 2 6.11 -5.68 -12.64
N LEU A 3 7.43 -5.61 -12.86
CA LEU A 3 8.24 -4.38 -12.78
C LEU A 3 7.77 -3.23 -13.69
N SER A 4 7.19 -3.54 -14.85
CA SER A 4 6.68 -2.53 -15.79
C SER A 4 5.43 -1.81 -15.27
N VAL A 5 4.76 -2.37 -14.26
CA VAL A 5 3.58 -1.75 -13.64
C VAL A 5 4.02 -0.67 -12.65
N LEU A 6 5.02 -0.93 -11.80
CA LEU A 6 5.59 0.08 -10.91
C LEU A 6 6.04 1.34 -11.67
N HIS A 7 6.67 1.17 -12.83
CA HIS A 7 7.19 2.25 -13.68
C HIS A 7 6.10 3.13 -14.33
N ARG A 8 4.82 2.76 -14.25
CA ARG A 8 3.69 3.59 -14.70
C ARG A 8 3.14 4.50 -13.59
N GLY A 9 3.86 4.63 -12.47
CA GLY A 9 3.43 5.41 -11.31
C GLY A 9 2.50 4.65 -10.36
N TYR A 10 2.47 3.32 -10.43
CA TYR A 10 1.71 2.52 -9.47
C TYR A 10 2.57 2.24 -8.23
N SER A 11 2.11 2.70 -7.08
CA SER A 11 2.70 2.38 -5.79
C SER A 11 2.18 1.06 -5.26
N VAL A 12 3.02 0.27 -4.59
CA VAL A 12 2.60 -0.97 -3.92
C VAL A 12 2.47 -0.72 -2.43
N ALA A 13 1.26 -0.83 -1.89
CA ALA A 13 1.02 -0.78 -0.46
C ALA A 13 1.21 -2.17 0.17
N MET A 14 1.92 -2.21 1.29
CA MET A 14 2.26 -3.41 2.04
C MET A 14 1.95 -3.18 3.52
N ASP A 15 1.54 -4.24 4.22
CA ASP A 15 1.39 -4.20 5.67
C ASP A 15 2.76 -4.12 6.38
N LYS A 16 2.76 -4.01 7.71
CA LYS A 16 3.97 -4.03 8.54
C LYS A 16 4.82 -5.30 8.38
N SER A 17 4.21 -6.41 7.96
CA SER A 17 4.84 -7.71 7.79
C SER A 17 5.43 -7.89 6.38
N GLY A 18 5.19 -6.93 5.49
CA GLY A 18 5.61 -6.99 4.09
C GLY A 18 4.63 -7.75 3.17
N ASN A 19 3.39 -7.98 3.60
CA ASN A 19 2.37 -8.57 2.73
C ASN A 19 1.71 -7.51 1.87
N LEU A 20 1.47 -7.83 0.61
CA LEU A 20 0.77 -6.93 -0.32
C LEU A 20 -0.69 -6.74 0.10
N LEU A 21 -1.10 -5.48 0.23
CA LEU A 21 -2.49 -5.12 0.47
C LEU A 21 -3.28 -5.21 -0.82
N ARG A 22 -4.28 -6.08 -0.85
CA ARG A 22 -5.15 -6.30 -2.01
C ARG A 22 -6.54 -5.71 -1.84
N SER A 23 -6.96 -5.48 -0.60
CA SER A 23 -8.29 -4.99 -0.27
C SER A 23 -8.21 -4.02 0.90
N VAL A 24 -9.08 -3.02 0.89
CA VAL A 24 -9.29 -2.11 2.02
C VAL A 24 -9.89 -2.81 3.24
N LYS A 25 -10.41 -4.04 3.08
CA LYS A 25 -10.92 -4.87 4.19
C LYS A 25 -9.81 -5.42 5.09
N ASP A 26 -8.59 -5.51 4.55
CA ASP A 26 -7.42 -6.05 5.25
C ASP A 26 -6.66 -4.96 6.01
N VAL A 27 -7.21 -3.74 6.08
CA VAL A 27 -6.60 -2.57 6.71
C VAL A 27 -7.56 -1.87 7.64
N GLN A 28 -7.03 -1.38 8.75
CA GLN A 28 -7.76 -0.64 9.77
C GLN A 28 -7.17 0.76 9.99
N SER A 29 -8.02 1.70 10.40
CA SER A 29 -7.58 3.03 10.81
C SER A 29 -6.59 2.92 11.96
N GLY A 30 -5.47 3.63 11.84
CA GLY A 30 -4.38 3.60 12.80
C GLY A 30 -3.28 2.59 12.50
N GLU A 31 -3.45 1.68 11.54
CA GLU A 31 -2.38 0.78 11.12
C GLU A 31 -1.24 1.49 10.39
N GLU A 32 -0.04 0.95 10.55
CA GLU A 32 1.15 1.36 9.82
C GLU A 32 1.33 0.51 8.56
N LEU A 33 1.51 1.18 7.43
CA LEU A 33 1.70 0.58 6.13
C LEU A 33 2.97 1.12 5.47
N GLN A 34 3.55 0.30 4.62
CA GLN A 34 4.68 0.69 3.78
C GLN A 34 4.20 0.84 2.34
N VAL A 35 4.57 1.95 1.71
CA VAL A 35 4.27 2.19 0.30
C VAL A 35 5.58 2.17 -0.47
N ARG A 36 5.75 1.19 -1.35
CA ARG A 36 6.91 1.07 -2.21
C ARG A 36 6.69 1.83 -3.52
N LEU A 37 7.62 2.73 -3.80
CA LEU A 37 7.74 3.49 -5.03
C LEU A 37 8.93 2.96 -5.85
N GLU A 38 9.19 3.56 -7.00
CA GLU A 38 10.33 3.18 -7.85
C GLU A 38 11.68 3.51 -7.21
N ASP A 39 11.74 4.60 -6.44
CA ASP A 39 12.96 5.20 -5.90
C ASP A 39 13.08 5.08 -4.38
N GLY A 40 12.09 4.45 -3.72
CA GLY A 40 12.12 4.34 -2.26
C GLY A 40 10.89 3.68 -1.65
N THR A 41 10.82 3.78 -0.32
CA THR A 41 9.73 3.25 0.49
C THR A 41 9.28 4.33 1.48
N LEU A 42 7.98 4.57 1.54
CA LEU A 42 7.35 5.47 2.51
C LEU A 42 6.77 4.66 3.66
N GLN A 43 7.00 5.10 4.91
CA GLN A 43 6.20 4.66 6.04
C GLN A 43 4.99 5.57 6.19
N THR A 44 3.81 4.97 6.32
CA THR A 44 2.53 5.67 6.33
C THR A 44 1.62 5.11 7.41
N LYS A 45 0.67 5.92 7.87
CA LYS A 45 -0.36 5.50 8.83
C LYS A 45 -1.74 5.71 8.24
N VAL A 46 -2.60 4.71 8.38
CA VAL A 46 -3.98 4.78 7.90
C VAL A 46 -4.76 5.77 8.75
N THR A 47 -5.27 6.83 8.14
CA THR A 47 -6.09 7.83 8.83
C THR A 47 -7.57 7.49 8.79
N SER A 48 -8.05 6.91 7.69
CA SER A 48 -9.44 6.50 7.50
C SER A 48 -9.55 5.46 6.38
N VAL A 49 -10.46 4.50 6.54
CA VAL A 49 -10.75 3.47 5.52
C VAL A 49 -12.16 3.69 4.99
N LYS A 50 -12.30 3.86 3.67
CA LYS A 50 -13.59 4.02 3.00
C LYS A 50 -13.76 2.92 1.94
N PRO A 51 -14.54 1.86 2.21
CA PRO A 51 -14.89 0.90 1.17
C PRO A 51 -15.79 1.56 0.13
N GLN A 52 -15.46 1.40 -1.15
CA GLN A 52 -16.36 1.78 -2.24
C GLN A 52 -17.50 0.74 -2.28
N GLN A 53 -18.75 1.20 -2.13
CA GLN A 53 -19.96 0.37 -2.23
C GLN A 53 -20.27 0.04 -3.69
#